data_AF-A0A428K5Q9-F1
#
_entry.id   AF-A0A428K5Q9-F1
#
_cell.length_a   1.000
_cell.length_b   1.000
_cell.length_c   1.000
_cell.angle_alpha   90.00
_cell.angle_beta   90.00
_cell.angle_gamma   90.00
#
_symmetry.space_group_name_H-M   'P 1'
#
loop_
_entity.id
_entity.type
_entity.pdbx_description
1 polymer ?
#
loop_
_entity_poly.entity_id
_entity_poly.type
_entity_poly.pdbx_seq_one_letter_code
_entity_poly.pdbx_strand_id
1 'polypeptide(L)'
;MTSSDQSQTEIGSFEIVNSNYNITIQGTTITVGDNISLLGDVVFNTMNNGDQSIVYMPCDGCNNFISIRFNQETNVISKIIYIEKT
;
A
#
# COMPACT_ATOMS: atom_id res chain seq x y z
N MET A 1 -24.52 31.76 -9.68
CA MET A 1 -23.06 31.59 -9.85
C MET A 1 -22.49 31.50 -8.44
N THR A 2 -21.83 30.45 -7.95
CA THR A 2 -21.27 29.20 -8.49
C THR A 2 -21.02 28.30 -7.29
N SER A 3 -21.30 27.00 -7.39
CA SER A 3 -20.39 25.94 -6.94
C SER A 3 -20.97 24.64 -7.47
N SER A 4 -20.49 24.21 -8.64
CA SER A 4 -20.58 22.80 -8.98
C SER A 4 -19.66 22.09 -8.00
N ASP A 5 -20.22 21.34 -7.05
CA ASP A 5 -19.48 20.23 -6.44
C ASP A 5 -19.06 19.33 -7.59
N GLN A 6 -17.85 19.53 -8.09
CA GLN A 6 -17.19 18.50 -8.85
C GLN A 6 -17.01 17.37 -7.84
N SER A 7 -17.73 16.27 -8.01
CA SER A 7 -17.39 15.03 -7.31
C SER A 7 -15.93 14.76 -7.62
N GLN A 8 -15.03 15.01 -6.67
CA GLN A 8 -13.65 14.59 -6.80
C GLN A 8 -13.70 13.09 -7.04
N THR A 9 -13.35 12.69 -8.26
CA THR A 9 -13.32 11.27 -8.60
C THR A 9 -12.04 10.73 -8.03
N GLU A 10 -12.16 10.02 -6.92
CA GLU A 10 -11.04 9.39 -6.22
C GLU A 10 -10.97 7.90 -6.58
N ILE A 11 -9.77 7.35 -6.52
CA ILE A 11 -9.59 5.90 -6.66
C ILE A 11 -9.98 5.26 -5.32
N GLY A 12 -11.10 4.54 -5.30
CA GLY A 12 -11.56 3.85 -4.08
C GLY A 12 -10.77 2.58 -3.73
N SER A 13 -10.14 1.92 -4.70
CA SER A 13 -9.24 0.78 -4.46
C SER A 13 -8.37 0.47 -5.67
N PHE A 14 -7.18 -0.10 -5.44
CA PHE A 14 -6.38 -0.74 -6.47
C PHE A 14 -5.59 -1.92 -5.92
N GLU A 15 -5.18 -2.80 -6.83
CA GLU A 15 -4.32 -3.94 -6.54
C GLU A 15 -3.27 -4.10 -7.64
N ILE A 16 -2.00 -4.23 -7.24
CA ILE A 16 -0.88 -4.56 -8.12
C ILE A 16 -0.33 -5.92 -7.71
N VAL A 17 -0.38 -6.87 -8.64
CA VAL A 17 0.06 -8.27 -8.47
C VAL A 17 1.11 -8.72 -9.48
N ASN A 18 1.50 -7.85 -10.42
CA ASN A 18 2.55 -8.14 -11.39
C ASN A 18 3.62 -7.05 -11.37
N SER A 19 4.78 -7.37 -11.93
CA SER A 19 5.98 -6.53 -11.86
C SER A 19 6.05 -5.42 -12.93
N ASN A 20 5.00 -5.19 -13.71
CA ASN A 20 5.02 -4.20 -14.78
C ASN A 20 4.58 -2.81 -14.29
N TYR A 21 4.01 -2.73 -13.10
CA TYR A 21 3.58 -1.50 -12.47
C TYR A 21 4.46 -1.23 -11.24
N ASN A 22 4.85 0.03 -11.08
CA ASN A 22 5.55 0.50 -9.91
C ASN A 22 4.68 1.49 -9.12
N ILE A 23 4.95 1.58 -7.83
CA ILE A 23 4.43 2.64 -6.96
C ILE A 23 5.59 3.32 -6.28
N THR A 24 5.50 4.63 -6.12
CA THR A 24 6.48 5.39 -5.33
C THR A 24 5.83 5.87 -4.05
N ILE A 25 6.36 5.46 -2.90
CA ILE A 25 5.88 5.83 -1.57
C ILE A 25 7.03 6.50 -0.85
N GLN A 26 6.83 7.74 -0.39
CA GLN A 26 7.85 8.52 0.34
C GLN A 26 9.22 8.63 -0.39
N GLY A 27 9.21 8.64 -1.73
CA GLY A 27 10.42 8.73 -2.56
C GLY A 27 11.07 7.38 -2.90
N THR A 28 10.55 6.27 -2.36
CA THR A 28 11.00 4.92 -2.71
C THR A 28 10.07 4.30 -3.74
N THR A 29 10.61 3.97 -4.92
CA THR A 29 9.90 3.22 -5.96
C THR A 29 10.05 1.72 -5.73
N ILE A 30 8.93 1.01 -5.70
CA ILE A 30 8.88 -0.45 -5.54
C ILE A 30 7.94 -1.09 -6.55
N THR A 31 8.17 -2.37 -6.79
CA THR A 31 7.43 -3.23 -7.71
C THR A 31 7.20 -4.62 -7.07
N VAL A 32 6.18 -5.36 -7.54
CA VAL A 32 6.03 -6.78 -7.17
C VAL A 32 7.26 -7.56 -7.63
N GLY A 33 7.86 -8.35 -6.73
CA GLY A 33 9.13 -9.05 -6.95
C GLY A 33 10.33 -8.40 -6.28
N ASP A 34 10.23 -7.12 -5.86
CA ASP A 34 11.29 -6.47 -5.10
C ASP A 34 11.36 -7.02 -3.67
N ASN A 35 12.54 -6.92 -3.05
CA ASN A 35 12.69 -7.22 -1.64
C ASN A 35 12.21 -6.04 -0.77
N ILE A 36 11.52 -6.32 0.34
CA ILE A 36 11.02 -5.26 1.24
C ILE A 36 12.14 -4.43 1.88
N SER A 37 13.40 -4.88 1.84
CA SER A 37 14.55 -4.08 2.31
C SER A 37 14.73 -2.75 1.57
N LEU A 38 14.21 -2.61 0.34
CA LEU A 38 14.21 -1.33 -0.38
C LEU A 38 13.39 -0.24 0.32
N LEU A 39 12.42 -0.64 1.15
CA LEU A 39 11.57 0.28 1.90
C LEU A 39 12.27 0.89 3.13
N GLY A 40 13.47 0.41 3.48
CA GLY A 40 14.18 0.83 4.68
C GLY A 40 13.53 0.29 5.96
N ASP A 41 13.51 1.12 7.01
CA ASP A 41 12.91 0.76 8.30
C ASP A 41 11.38 0.78 8.19
N VAL A 42 10.78 -0.40 8.29
CA VAL A 42 9.33 -0.59 8.20
C VAL A 42 8.76 -1.11 9.52
N VAL A 43 7.55 -0.65 9.85
CA VAL A 43 6.78 -1.19 10.97
C VAL A 43 5.85 -2.27 10.44
N PHE A 44 6.00 -3.49 10.95
CA PHE A 44 5.15 -4.61 10.57
C PHE A 44 3.80 -4.55 11.28
N ASN A 45 2.73 -4.61 10.49
CA ASN A 45 1.40 -4.92 10.96
C ASN A 45 1.25 -6.45 11.08
N THR A 46 1.10 -6.93 12.31
CA THR A 46 0.97 -8.36 12.66
C THR A 46 -0.47 -8.79 12.92
N MET A 47 -1.45 -7.88 12.80
CA MET A 47 -2.83 -8.15 13.19
C MET A 47 -3.61 -9.06 12.24
N ASN A 48 -3.04 -9.41 11.08
CA ASN A 48 -3.76 -10.13 10.03
C ASN A 48 -3.30 -11.60 9.97
N ASN A 49 -4.03 -12.50 10.65
CA ASN A 49 -3.86 -13.96 10.56
C ASN A 49 -2.44 -14.51 10.83
N GLY A 50 -1.57 -13.76 11.50
CA GLY A 50 -0.18 -14.14 11.79
C GLY A 50 0.83 -13.80 10.69
N ASP A 51 0.38 -13.44 9.48
CA ASP A 51 1.25 -12.97 8.41
C ASP A 51 1.54 -11.47 8.57
N GLN A 52 2.81 -11.09 8.43
CA GLN A 52 3.20 -9.69 8.52
C GLN A 52 2.89 -8.96 7.21
N SER A 53 2.42 -7.72 7.34
CA SER A 53 2.28 -6.78 6.23
C SER A 53 2.89 -5.45 6.61
N ILE A 54 3.23 -4.63 5.62
CA ILE A 54 3.65 -3.25 5.85
C ILE A 54 2.48 -2.36 5.49
N VAL A 55 2.14 -1.41 6.35
CA VAL A 55 1.01 -0.52 6.16
C VAL A 55 1.48 0.93 6.21
N TYR A 56 1.23 1.66 5.13
CA TYR A 56 1.44 3.10 5.07
C TYR A 56 0.09 3.80 5.21
N MET A 57 -0.07 4.57 6.29
CA MET A 57 -1.24 5.40 6.54
C MET A 57 -0.86 6.88 6.46
N PRO A 58 -1.71 7.74 5.86
CA PRO A 58 -1.44 9.18 5.79
C PRO A 58 -1.67 9.90 7.13
N CYS A 59 -2.46 9.30 8.05
CA CYS A 59 -2.69 9.82 9.39
C CYS A 59 -2.95 8.69 10.39
N ASP A 60 -2.75 8.97 11.68
CA ASP A 60 -3.10 8.04 12.76
C ASP A 60 -4.61 7.79 12.78
N GLY A 61 -5.02 6.54 12.55
CA GLY A 61 -6.43 6.14 12.53
C GLY A 61 -7.16 6.44 11.21
N CYS A 62 -6.45 6.87 10.16
CA CYS A 62 -7.03 7.00 8.83
C CYS A 62 -7.55 5.64 8.31
N ASN A 63 -8.71 5.67 7.67
CA ASN A 63 -9.31 4.50 7.05
C ASN A 63 -8.68 4.12 5.71
N ASN A 64 -7.85 5.01 5.15
CA ASN A 64 -7.22 4.85 3.85
C ASN A 64 -5.76 4.49 4.03
N PHE A 65 -5.33 3.36 3.48
CA PHE A 65 -3.96 2.90 3.65
C PHE A 65 -3.46 2.05 2.48
N ILE A 66 -2.14 2.11 2.26
CA ILE A 66 -1.46 1.21 1.35
C ILE A 66 -0.93 0.02 2.15
N SER A 67 -1.30 -1.19 1.75
CA SER A 67 -0.80 -2.43 2.31
C SER A 67 0.13 -3.11 1.33
N ILE A 68 1.35 -3.42 1.78
CA ILE A 68 2.32 -4.24 1.07
C ILE A 68 2.32 -5.62 1.73
N ARG A 69 1.99 -6.64 0.94
CA ARG A 69 2.14 -8.05 1.31
C ARG A 69 3.40 -8.60 0.67
N PHE A 70 4.05 -9.50 1.39
CA PHE A 70 5.29 -10.11 0.96
C PHE A 70 5.36 -11.56 1.45
N ASN A 71 6.19 -12.37 0.79
CA ASN A 71 6.52 -13.70 1.25
C ASN A 71 7.41 -13.60 2.50
N GLN A 72 7.00 -14.23 3.60
CA GLN A 72 7.66 -14.10 4.90
C GLN A 72 9.02 -14.82 4.98
N GLU A 73 9.28 -15.78 4.09
CA GLU A 73 10.55 -16.52 4.02
C GLU A 73 11.59 -15.78 3.17
N THR A 74 11.16 -15.21 2.04
CA THR A 74 12.05 -14.57 1.05
C THR A 74 12.07 -13.05 1.15
N ASN A 75 11.16 -12.45 1.92
CA ASN A 75 10.98 -11.00 2.03
C ASN A 75 10.67 -10.31 0.68
N VAL A 76 10.11 -11.06 -0.28
CA VAL A 76 9.77 -10.57 -1.62
C VAL A 76 8.32 -10.07 -1.64
N ILE A 77 8.12 -8.85 -2.13
CA ILE A 77 6.80 -8.24 -2.33
C ILE A 77 5.98 -9.09 -3.29
N SER A 78 4.81 -9.50 -2.83
CA SER A 78 3.87 -10.32 -3.61
C SER A 78 2.65 -9.53 -4.07
N LYS A 79 2.27 -8.46 -3.36
CA LYS A 79 1.07 -7.67 -3.66
C LYS A 79 1.11 -6.29 -3.00
N ILE A 80 0.65 -5.28 -3.72
CA ILE A 80 0.49 -3.90 -3.23
C ILE A 80 -0.99 -3.51 -3.39
N ILE A 81 -1.59 -2.96 -2.34
CA ILE A 81 -3.04 -2.70 -2.28
C ILE A 81 -3.28 -1.32 -1.68
N TYR A 82 -4.19 -0.54 -2.25
CA TYR A 82 -4.83 0.57 -1.54
C TYR A 82 -6.21 0.14 -1.06
N ILE A 83 -6.48 0.38 0.22
CA ILE A 83 -7.73 0.02 0.89
C ILE A 83 -8.29 1.29 1.54
N GLU A 84 -9.54 1.60 1.21
CA GLU A 84 -10.40 2.50 1.97
C GLU A 84 -11.33 1.66 2.84
N LYS A 85 -11.23 1.83 4.16
CA LYS A 85 -12.09 1.16 5.12
C LYS A 85 -13.36 1.99 5.32
N THR A 86 -14.45 1.52 4.71
CA THR A 86 -15.81 2.04 4.96
C THR A 86 -16.33 1.68 6.34
#